data_AF-A0A8D8XE32-F1
#
_entry.id   AF-A0A8D8XE32-F1
#
_cell.length_a   1.000
_cell.length_b   1.000
_cell.length_c   1.000
_cell.angle_alpha   90.00
_cell.angle_beta   90.00
_cell.angle_gamma   90.00
#
_symmetry.space_group_name_H-M   'P 1'
#
loop_
_entity.id
_entity.type
_entity.pdbx_description
1 polymer ?
#
loop_
_entity_poly.entity_id
_entity_poly.type
_entity_poly.pdbx_seq_one_letter_code
_entity_poly.pdbx_strand_id
1 'polypeptide(L)'
;ENPDNVWICKPVGQSQGRGILLFQRLSELVYESNAVVQQYVKNPLLIGGYKFDLRLYVCVPSFHPLTIYVYREGLARFGTDKFSLANLDNPFAHLTNSSLNKLGPGYGATKERVGSGCKWSLSQLRQYLQQNNIQDWLLWQRISSIIILTIASELSAIPQTKNCFEFFGFDILVDSALNPWLLEVR
;
A
#
# COMPACT_ATOMS: atom_id res chain seq x y z
N GLU A 1 -26.71 -3.71 7.84
CA GLU A 1 -25.36 -3.43 7.30
C GLU A 1 -25.43 -3.39 5.79
N ASN A 2 -24.66 -2.54 5.11
CA ASN A 2 -24.64 -2.51 3.64
C ASN A 2 -23.92 -3.79 3.15
N PRO A 3 -24.59 -4.69 2.41
CA PRO A 3 -23.99 -5.95 1.94
C PRO A 3 -22.80 -5.75 1.00
N ASP A 4 -22.62 -4.54 0.45
CA ASP A 4 -21.47 -4.21 -0.39
C ASP A 4 -20.20 -3.88 0.40
N ASN A 5 -20.26 -3.80 1.73
CA ASN A 5 -19.08 -3.47 2.52
C ASN A 5 -18.11 -4.66 2.57
N VAL A 6 -16.84 -4.38 2.32
CA VAL A 6 -15.75 -5.33 2.52
C VAL A 6 -14.80 -4.68 3.52
N TRP A 7 -14.39 -5.46 4.50
CA TRP A 7 -13.49 -5.07 5.57
C TRP A 7 -12.21 -5.88 5.47
N ILE A 8 -11.12 -5.30 5.96
CA ILE A 8 -9.85 -5.99 6.14
C ILE A 8 -9.48 -5.92 7.61
N CYS A 9 -9.23 -7.07 8.23
CA CYS A 9 -8.74 -7.17 9.59
C CYS A 9 -7.22 -7.40 9.57
N LYS A 10 -6.48 -6.59 10.32
CA LYS A 10 -5.02 -6.63 10.42
C LYS A 10 -4.64 -6.84 11.90
N PRO A 11 -4.19 -8.04 12.30
CA PRO A 11 -3.72 -8.27 13.66
C PRO A 11 -2.49 -7.42 14.01
N VAL A 12 -2.45 -6.88 15.22
CA VAL A 12 -1.33 -6.07 15.72
C VAL A 12 -0.10 -6.96 15.95
N GLY A 13 1.09 -6.43 15.68
CA GLY A 13 2.37 -7.12 15.94
C GLY A 13 2.73 -8.20 14.92
N GLN A 14 1.90 -8.42 13.90
CA GLN A 14 2.22 -9.31 12.77
C GLN A 14 2.79 -8.52 11.59
N SER A 15 3.59 -9.18 10.77
CA SER A 15 4.15 -8.60 9.54
C SER A 15 3.94 -9.55 8.37
N GLN A 16 4.30 -9.09 7.15
CA GLN A 16 4.30 -9.93 5.95
C GLN A 16 2.91 -10.43 5.49
N GLY A 17 1.83 -9.81 5.99
CA GLY A 17 0.46 -10.20 5.65
C GLY A 17 -0.10 -11.37 6.46
N ARG A 18 0.61 -11.85 7.49
CA ARG A 18 0.15 -12.97 8.31
C ARG A 18 -1.08 -12.59 9.12
N GLY A 19 -2.08 -13.46 9.10
CA GLY A 19 -3.34 -13.28 9.82
C GLY A 19 -4.26 -12.20 9.26
N ILE A 20 -3.91 -11.58 8.12
CA ILE A 20 -4.79 -10.63 7.45
C ILE A 20 -5.90 -11.40 6.74
N LEU A 21 -7.15 -11.00 7.00
CA LEU A 21 -8.33 -11.60 6.36
C LEU A 21 -9.29 -10.50 5.89
N LEU A 22 -10.01 -10.81 4.81
CA LEU A 22 -11.08 -9.99 4.28
C LEU A 22 -12.42 -10.63 4.62
N PHE A 23 -13.42 -9.81 4.92
CA PHE A 23 -14.74 -10.29 5.35
C PHE A 23 -15.80 -9.21 5.07
N GLN A 24 -17.07 -9.60 5.04
CA GLN A 24 -18.18 -8.71 4.66
C GLN A 24 -19.05 -8.32 5.85
N ARG A 25 -19.25 -9.23 6.82
CA ARG A 25 -20.11 -9.00 7.97
C ARG A 25 -19.27 -8.79 9.23
N LEU A 26 -19.44 -7.66 9.91
CA LEU A 26 -18.70 -7.37 11.14
C LEU A 26 -18.98 -8.42 12.23
N SER A 27 -20.17 -9.02 12.22
CA SER A 27 -20.56 -10.10 13.12
C SER A 27 -19.75 -11.40 12.96
N GLU A 28 -19.07 -11.62 11.84
CA GLU A 28 -18.22 -12.81 11.62
C GLU A 28 -16.87 -12.69 12.32
N LEU A 29 -16.50 -11.48 12.75
CA LEU A 29 -15.18 -11.23 13.27
C LEU A 29 -15.09 -11.65 14.75
N VAL A 30 -14.33 -12.71 15.01
CA VAL A 30 -13.93 -13.14 16.36
C VAL A 30 -12.48 -12.72 16.59
N TYR A 31 -12.21 -11.89 17.59
CA TYR A 31 -10.86 -11.40 17.92
C TYR A 31 -10.39 -11.94 19.27
N GLU A 32 -9.32 -12.73 19.24
CA GLU A 32 -8.58 -13.16 20.44
C GLU A 32 -7.40 -12.23 20.77
N SER A 33 -7.06 -11.30 19.87
CA SER A 33 -5.94 -10.36 20.02
C SER A 33 -6.27 -8.99 19.41
N ASN A 34 -5.47 -7.98 19.76
CA ASN A 34 -5.62 -6.62 19.24
C ASN A 34 -5.49 -6.62 17.71
N ALA A 35 -6.45 -5.99 17.03
CA ALA A 35 -6.46 -5.88 15.57
C ALA A 35 -7.03 -4.53 15.12
N VAL A 36 -6.62 -4.10 13.93
CA VAL A 36 -7.23 -2.96 13.23
C VAL A 36 -8.18 -3.49 12.17
N VAL A 37 -9.44 -3.09 12.27
CA VAL A 37 -10.45 -3.31 11.23
C VAL A 37 -10.57 -2.05 10.40
N GLN A 38 -10.34 -2.17 9.10
CA GLN A 38 -10.35 -1.05 8.16
C GLN A 38 -11.29 -1.35 7.00
N GLN A 39 -11.96 -0.33 6.48
CA GLN A 39 -12.74 -0.49 5.25
C GLN A 39 -11.79 -0.84 4.09
N TYR A 40 -12.11 -1.89 3.34
CA TYR A 40 -11.28 -2.33 2.22
C TYR A 40 -11.48 -1.44 1.00
N VAL A 41 -10.39 -1.02 0.36
CA VAL A 41 -10.44 -0.30 -0.92
C VAL A 41 -10.81 -1.29 -2.03
N LYS A 42 -12.09 -1.30 -2.40
CA LYS A 42 -12.70 -2.26 -3.33
C LYS A 42 -12.35 -2.03 -4.81
N ASN A 43 -11.97 -0.81 -5.17
CA ASN A 43 -11.68 -0.37 -6.54
C ASN A 43 -10.22 0.08 -6.69
N PRO A 44 -9.21 -0.77 -6.40
CA PRO A 44 -7.82 -0.39 -6.60
C PRO A 44 -7.54 -0.10 -8.09
N LEU A 45 -6.57 0.76 -8.36
CA LEU A 45 -5.98 0.86 -9.70
C LEU A 45 -5.32 -0.49 -10.03
N LEU A 46 -5.64 -1.03 -11.20
CA LEU A 46 -5.13 -2.32 -11.66
C LEU A 46 -4.23 -2.13 -12.88
N ILE A 47 -3.15 -2.90 -12.95
CA ILE A 47 -2.30 -3.00 -14.14
C ILE A 47 -2.34 -4.44 -14.61
N GLY A 48 -2.82 -4.65 -15.83
CA GLY A 48 -3.07 -5.99 -16.34
C GLY A 48 -3.98 -6.81 -15.42
N GLY A 49 -4.92 -6.19 -14.70
CA GLY A 49 -5.81 -6.86 -13.75
C GLY A 49 -5.18 -7.27 -12.40
N TYR A 50 -3.93 -6.90 -12.13
CA TYR A 50 -3.26 -7.16 -10.86
C TYR A 50 -3.33 -5.93 -9.95
N LYS A 51 -3.67 -6.15 -8.68
CA LYS A 51 -3.60 -5.14 -7.62
C LYS A 51 -2.15 -4.86 -7.28
N PHE A 52 -1.83 -3.62 -6.94
CA PHE A 52 -0.51 -3.24 -6.43
C PHE A 52 -0.60 -2.14 -5.38
N ASP A 53 0.41 -2.07 -4.52
CA ASP A 53 0.66 -0.93 -3.63
C ASP A 53 2.01 -0.28 -3.96
N LEU A 54 2.23 0.93 -3.45
CA LEU A 54 3.47 1.66 -3.55
C LEU A 54 4.20 1.64 -2.21
N ARG A 55 5.44 1.16 -2.20
CA ARG A 55 6.42 1.40 -1.15
C ARG A 55 7.24 2.64 -1.51
N LEU A 56 7.06 3.71 -0.75
CA LEU A 56 7.83 4.95 -0.86
C LEU A 56 8.78 5.08 0.32
N TYR A 57 10.01 5.54 0.05
CA TYR A 57 11.04 5.72 1.07
C TYR A 57 11.15 7.19 1.42
N VAL A 58 11.00 7.53 2.70
CA VAL A 58 11.00 8.90 3.19
C VAL A 58 12.05 9.04 4.29
N CYS A 59 12.93 10.04 4.19
CA CYS A 59 13.93 10.36 5.19
C CYS A 59 13.57 11.68 5.86
N VAL A 60 13.55 11.67 7.19
CA VAL A 60 13.35 12.87 8.01
C VAL A 60 14.61 13.12 8.83
N PRO A 61 15.57 13.90 8.31
CA PRO A 61 16.82 14.20 9.02
C PRO A 61 16.67 15.24 10.14
N SER A 62 15.53 15.92 10.21
CA SER A 62 15.23 16.88 11.25
C SER A 62 13.72 17.05 11.38
N PHE A 63 13.23 16.99 12.61
CA PHE A 63 11.83 17.29 12.96
C PHE A 63 11.67 18.76 13.41
N HIS A 64 12.77 19.43 13.79
CA HIS A 64 12.78 20.79 14.32
C HIS A 64 14.01 21.57 13.81
N PRO A 65 13.93 22.29 12.67
CA PRO A 65 12.76 22.44 11.79
C PRO A 65 12.47 21.17 10.99
N LEU A 66 11.20 20.96 10.62
CA LEU A 66 10.79 19.79 9.84
C LEU A 66 11.40 19.83 8.45
N THR A 67 12.20 18.81 8.14
CA THR A 67 12.77 18.57 6.81
C THR A 67 12.38 17.16 6.38
N ILE A 68 11.71 17.02 5.24
CA ILE A 68 11.26 15.72 4.70
C ILE A 68 11.85 15.53 3.31
N TYR A 69 12.53 14.41 3.09
CA TYR A 69 13.00 13.98 1.77
C TYR A 69 12.29 12.71 1.34
N VAL A 70 11.63 12.75 0.18
CA VAL A 70 11.11 11.55 -0.48
C VAL A 70 12.16 11.05 -1.46
N TYR A 71 12.56 9.79 -1.35
CA TYR A 71 13.51 9.20 -2.29
C TYR A 71 12.90 9.17 -3.69
N ARG A 72 13.75 9.37 -4.71
CA ARG A 72 13.29 9.45 -6.11
C ARG A 72 12.74 8.13 -6.63
N GLU A 73 13.18 7.03 -6.05
CA GLU A 73 12.70 5.68 -6.35
C GLU A 73 11.85 5.10 -5.23
N GLY A 74 11.13 4.05 -5.60
CA GLY A 74 10.27 3.26 -4.72
C GLY A 74 9.96 1.92 -5.39
N LEU A 75 9.03 1.17 -4.82
CA LEU A 75 8.59 -0.10 -5.41
C LEU A 75 7.08 -0.09 -5.60
N ALA A 76 6.61 -0.41 -6.79
CA ALA A 76 5.25 -0.89 -6.98
C ALA A 76 5.23 -2.40 -6.76
N ARG A 77 4.51 -2.88 -5.76
CA ARG A 77 4.47 -4.29 -5.36
C ARG A 77 3.14 -4.89 -5.79
N PHE A 78 3.19 -5.89 -6.67
CA PHE A 78 2.01 -6.50 -7.29
C PHE A 78 1.59 -7.77 -6.56
N GLY A 79 0.29 -8.04 -6.59
CA GLY A 79 -0.24 -9.39 -6.41
C GLY A 79 0.23 -10.35 -7.52
N THR A 80 0.05 -11.64 -7.30
CA THR A 80 0.34 -12.67 -8.31
C THR A 80 -0.87 -13.22 -9.02
N ASP A 81 -2.06 -12.96 -8.49
CA ASP A 81 -3.33 -13.38 -9.08
C ASP A 81 -4.17 -12.16 -9.47
N LYS A 82 -5.07 -12.33 -10.44
CA LYS A 82 -5.96 -11.26 -10.89
C LYS A 82 -6.90 -10.85 -9.75
N PHE A 83 -7.07 -9.55 -9.58
CA PHE A 83 -7.94 -8.99 -8.56
C PHE A 83 -9.41 -9.31 -8.86
N SER A 84 -10.14 -9.82 -7.87
CA SER A 84 -11.57 -10.07 -7.96
C SER A 84 -12.20 -9.99 -6.57
N LEU A 85 -13.33 -9.29 -6.43
CA LEU A 85 -14.10 -9.28 -5.18
C LEU A 85 -14.99 -10.51 -5.02
N ALA A 86 -15.07 -11.38 -6.03
CA ALA A 86 -15.87 -12.60 -5.98
C ALA A 86 -15.24 -13.69 -5.09
N ASN A 87 -13.93 -13.62 -4.83
CA ASN A 87 -13.21 -14.55 -3.97
C ASN A 87 -12.28 -13.79 -3.03
N LEU A 88 -12.81 -13.39 -1.87
CA LEU A 88 -12.07 -12.65 -0.84
C LEU A 88 -11.01 -13.50 -0.12
N ASP A 89 -11.11 -14.83 -0.21
CA ASP A 89 -10.20 -15.78 0.43
C ASP A 89 -8.90 -15.98 -0.36
N ASN A 90 -8.73 -15.36 -1.54
CA ASN A 90 -7.48 -15.42 -2.29
C ASN A 90 -6.48 -14.33 -1.84
N PRO A 91 -5.50 -14.64 -0.97
CA PRO A 91 -4.55 -13.65 -0.50
C PRO A 91 -3.63 -13.12 -1.61
N PHE A 92 -3.37 -13.90 -2.67
CA PHE A 92 -2.49 -13.52 -3.78
C PHE A 92 -3.10 -12.48 -4.74
N ALA A 93 -4.43 -12.33 -4.70
CA ALA A 93 -5.16 -11.29 -5.42
C ALA A 93 -5.33 -10.01 -4.57
N HIS A 94 -5.44 -10.15 -3.25
CA HIS A 94 -5.82 -9.05 -2.35
C HIS A 94 -4.67 -8.43 -1.58
N LEU A 95 -3.59 -9.17 -1.34
CA LEU A 95 -2.40 -8.74 -0.60
C LEU A 95 -1.20 -8.67 -1.54
N THR A 96 -0.42 -7.61 -1.40
CA THR A 96 0.66 -7.23 -2.32
C THR A 96 2.04 -7.40 -1.70
N ASN A 97 2.11 -7.92 -0.46
CA ASN A 97 3.35 -8.22 0.24
C ASN A 97 4.20 -9.20 -0.59
N SER A 98 5.43 -8.81 -0.93
CA SER A 98 6.29 -9.65 -1.76
C SER A 98 6.71 -10.96 -1.08
N SER A 99 6.76 -11.01 0.25
CA SER A 99 7.04 -12.26 1.00
C SER A 99 5.97 -13.32 0.75
N LEU A 100 4.70 -12.91 0.69
CA LEU A 100 3.57 -13.76 0.39
C LEU A 100 3.55 -14.10 -1.10
N ASN A 101 3.60 -13.10 -1.97
CA ASN A 101 3.46 -13.28 -3.41
C ASN A 101 4.63 -14.07 -4.04
N LYS A 102 5.81 -14.11 -3.42
CA LYS A 102 6.90 -15.02 -3.84
C LYS A 102 6.52 -16.50 -3.76
N LEU A 103 5.58 -16.85 -2.89
CA LEU A 103 5.07 -18.22 -2.70
C LEU A 103 3.83 -18.50 -3.57
N GLY A 104 3.30 -17.48 -4.26
CA GLY A 104 2.09 -17.58 -5.05
C GLY A 104 2.33 -18.35 -6.35
N PRO A 105 1.31 -19.09 -6.85
CA PRO A 105 1.43 -19.90 -8.06
C PRO A 105 1.77 -19.05 -9.30
N GLY A 106 1.29 -17.80 -9.34
CA GLY A 106 1.56 -16.86 -10.42
C GLY A 106 2.90 -16.12 -10.36
N TYR A 107 3.80 -16.42 -9.40
CA TYR A 107 5.07 -15.68 -9.25
C TYR A 107 6.04 -15.90 -10.43
N GLY A 108 6.19 -17.15 -10.86
CA GLY A 108 7.07 -17.52 -11.97
C GLY A 108 6.48 -17.26 -13.35
N ALA A 109 5.20 -16.90 -13.43
CA ALA A 109 4.52 -16.63 -14.69
C ALA A 109 4.90 -15.23 -15.23
N THR A 110 5.08 -15.14 -16.55
CA THR A 110 5.16 -13.84 -17.22
C THR A 110 3.76 -13.28 -17.37
N LYS A 111 3.40 -12.35 -16.50
CA LYS A 111 2.07 -11.73 -16.48
C LYS A 111 1.94 -10.75 -17.63
N GLU A 112 0.77 -10.75 -18.27
CA GLU A 112 0.43 -9.74 -19.27
C GLU A 112 0.56 -8.33 -18.67
N ARG A 113 1.29 -7.45 -19.37
CA ARG A 113 1.65 -6.07 -18.97
C ARG A 113 2.64 -5.96 -17.81
N VAL A 114 2.49 -6.74 -16.73
CA VAL A 114 3.35 -6.65 -15.53
C VAL A 114 4.73 -7.28 -15.75
N GLY A 115 4.82 -8.31 -16.60
CA GLY A 115 6.03 -9.08 -16.84
C GLY A 115 6.30 -10.14 -15.76
N SER A 116 7.54 -10.59 -15.65
CA SER A 116 7.96 -11.60 -14.68
C SER A 116 8.09 -11.00 -13.26
N GLY A 117 7.79 -11.81 -12.25
CA GLY A 117 7.90 -11.42 -10.84
C GLY A 117 6.70 -10.61 -10.32
N CYS A 118 6.95 -9.73 -9.36
CA CYS A 118 5.89 -9.01 -8.64
C CYS A 118 6.27 -7.57 -8.24
N LYS A 119 7.26 -6.97 -8.92
CA LYS A 119 7.75 -5.63 -8.58
C LYS A 119 8.11 -4.82 -9.81
N TRP A 120 7.78 -3.54 -9.76
CA TRP A 120 8.38 -2.51 -10.61
C TRP A 120 9.09 -1.49 -9.74
N SER A 121 10.10 -0.82 -10.31
CA SER A 121 10.58 0.45 -9.77
C SER A 121 9.50 1.53 -9.91
N LEU A 122 9.61 2.60 -9.14
CA LEU A 122 8.67 3.71 -9.24
C LEU A 122 8.79 4.39 -10.61
N SER A 123 10.00 4.52 -11.16
CA SER A 123 10.19 5.06 -12.51
C SER A 123 9.51 4.20 -13.58
N GLN A 124 9.60 2.87 -13.48
CA GLN A 124 8.89 1.96 -14.40
C GLN A 124 7.38 2.16 -14.32
N LEU A 125 6.82 2.27 -13.11
CA LEU A 125 5.39 2.57 -12.94
C LEU A 125 5.01 3.90 -13.58
N ARG A 126 5.76 4.97 -13.33
CA ARG A 126 5.45 6.29 -13.91
C ARG A 126 5.52 6.30 -15.42
N GLN A 127 6.53 5.64 -15.99
CA GLN A 127 6.63 5.47 -17.43
C GLN A 127 5.41 4.74 -17.99
N TYR A 128 4.96 3.67 -17.33
CA TYR A 128 3.74 2.96 -17.71
C TYR A 128 2.50 3.86 -17.62
N LEU A 129 2.33 4.64 -16.54
CA LEU A 129 1.22 5.57 -16.38
C LEU A 129 1.19 6.60 -17.52
N GLN A 130 2.33 7.22 -17.83
CA GLN A 130 2.47 8.19 -18.92
C GLN A 130 2.15 7.59 -20.29
N GLN A 131 2.66 6.39 -20.59
CA GLN A 131 2.38 5.67 -21.84
C GLN A 131 0.89 5.32 -22.01
N ASN A 132 0.16 5.18 -20.90
CA ASN A 132 -1.28 4.92 -20.90
C ASN A 132 -2.12 6.20 -20.71
N ASN A 133 -1.52 7.39 -20.93
CA ASN A 133 -2.16 8.71 -20.80
C ASN A 133 -2.70 9.01 -19.38
N ILE A 134 -2.17 8.34 -18.36
CA ILE A 134 -2.47 8.63 -16.96
C ILE A 134 -1.47 9.68 -16.46
N GLN A 135 -1.91 10.93 -16.41
CA GLN A 135 -1.11 12.04 -15.86
C GLN A 135 -1.08 11.93 -14.33
N ASP A 136 0.08 11.56 -13.76
CA ASP A 136 0.24 11.24 -12.35
C ASP A 136 0.64 12.44 -11.48
N TRP A 137 0.76 13.64 -12.05
CA TRP A 137 1.16 14.86 -11.31
C TRP A 137 0.28 15.10 -10.07
N LEU A 138 -1.05 15.06 -10.24
CA LEU A 138 -2.00 15.34 -9.16
C LEU A 138 -2.00 14.21 -8.13
N LEU A 139 -1.87 12.97 -8.58
CA LEU A 139 -1.69 11.81 -7.71
C LEU A 139 -0.45 12.03 -6.82
N TRP A 140 0.65 12.52 -7.40
CA TRP A 140 1.88 12.75 -6.67
C TRP A 140 1.81 13.92 -5.68
N GLN A 141 1.07 14.98 -5.99
CA GLN A 141 0.77 16.03 -5.01
C GLN A 141 -0.01 15.48 -3.81
N ARG A 142 -1.05 14.68 -4.07
CA ARG A 142 -1.86 14.06 -3.01
C ARG A 142 -1.02 13.12 -2.13
N ILE A 143 -0.12 12.35 -2.73
CA ILE A 143 0.83 11.49 -2.00
C ILE A 143 1.80 12.31 -1.16
N SER A 144 2.37 13.38 -1.71
CA SER A 144 3.23 14.29 -0.94
C SER A 144 2.46 14.91 0.24
N SER A 145 1.20 15.32 0.05
CA SER A 145 0.35 15.82 1.14
C SER A 145 0.11 14.77 2.21
N ILE A 146 -0.17 13.51 1.84
CA ILE A 146 -0.31 12.40 2.80
C ILE A 146 0.96 12.26 3.63
N ILE A 147 2.13 12.22 2.99
CA ILE A 147 3.42 12.05 3.68
C ILE A 147 3.66 13.22 4.67
N ILE A 148 3.49 14.46 4.19
CA ILE A 148 3.71 15.67 5.00
C ILE A 148 2.75 15.69 6.19
N LEU A 149 1.45 15.48 5.97
CA LEU A 149 0.44 15.53 7.03
C LEU A 149 0.64 14.41 8.06
N THR A 150 1.02 13.21 7.61
CA THR A 150 1.28 12.07 8.51
C THR A 150 2.50 12.31 9.40
N ILE A 151 3.58 12.88 8.86
CA ILE A 151 4.75 13.23 9.69
C ILE A 151 4.44 14.42 10.59
N ALA A 152 3.70 15.41 10.07
CA ALA A 152 3.33 16.60 10.81
C ALA A 152 2.43 16.31 12.03
N SER A 153 1.55 15.30 11.96
CA SER A 153 0.67 14.95 13.07
C SER A 153 1.43 14.47 14.31
N GLU A 154 2.62 13.89 14.13
CA GLU A 154 3.43 13.36 15.23
C GLU A 154 4.42 14.37 15.82
N LEU A 155 4.61 15.54 15.19
CA LEU A 155 5.66 16.50 15.60
C LEU A 155 5.57 16.89 17.08
N SER A 156 4.36 17.05 17.59
CA SER A 156 4.14 17.45 18.99
C SER A 156 4.61 16.39 20.01
N ALA A 157 4.64 15.12 19.62
CA ALA A 157 5.10 14.01 20.44
C ALA A 157 6.62 13.78 20.32
N ILE A 158 7.26 14.35 19.29
CA ILE A 158 8.69 14.15 19.03
C ILE A 158 9.51 15.15 19.84
N PRO A 159 10.43 14.69 20.71
CA PRO A 159 11.29 15.58 21.47
C PRO A 159 12.12 16.49 20.57
N GLN A 160 12.42 17.70 21.05
CA GLN A 160 13.34 18.63 20.38
C GLN A 160 14.79 18.21 20.61
N THR A 161 15.18 17.06 20.04
CA THR A 161 16.55 16.57 20.08
C THR A 161 17.28 16.90 18.78
N LYS A 162 18.58 17.20 18.90
CA LYS A 162 19.47 17.36 17.75
C LYS A 162 20.05 15.98 17.38
N ASN A 163 20.42 15.81 16.12
CA ASN A 163 21.10 14.62 15.60
C ASN A 163 20.27 13.32 15.59
N CYS A 164 18.95 13.42 15.43
CA CYS A 164 18.08 12.28 15.16
C CYS A 164 17.59 12.34 13.71
N PHE A 165 17.65 11.22 13.01
CA PHE A 165 17.00 11.05 11.71
C PHE A 165 16.23 9.74 11.72
N GLU A 166 15.17 9.67 10.94
CA GLU A 166 14.37 8.46 10.79
C GLU A 166 14.12 8.17 9.30
N PHE A 167 14.13 6.90 8.94
CA PHE A 167 13.79 6.42 7.61
C PHE A 167 12.46 5.67 7.66
N PHE A 168 11.46 6.23 6.98
CA PHE A 168 10.14 5.65 6.90
C PHE A 168 9.90 4.93 5.58
N GLY A 169 9.19 3.82 5.65
CA GLY A 169 8.54 3.15 4.53
C GLY A 169 7.05 3.44 4.53
N PHE A 170 6.58 4.26 3.59
CA PHE A 170 5.16 4.52 3.39
C PHE A 170 4.56 3.51 2.43
N ASP A 171 3.45 2.88 2.82
CA ASP A 171 2.65 2.01 1.97
C ASP A 171 1.40 2.74 1.51
N ILE A 172 1.32 3.04 0.21
CA ILE A 172 0.22 3.76 -0.40
C ILE A 172 -0.51 2.86 -1.40
N LEU A 173 -1.83 2.79 -1.32
CA LEU A 173 -2.66 2.18 -2.35
C LEU A 173 -3.30 3.27 -3.19
N VAL A 174 -3.34 3.10 -4.52
CA VAL A 174 -4.02 4.02 -5.43
C VAL A 174 -5.30 3.37 -5.92
N ASP A 175 -6.42 4.08 -5.86
CA ASP A 175 -7.69 3.59 -6.40
C ASP A 175 -7.87 3.91 -7.88
N SER A 176 -8.93 3.37 -8.49
CA SER A 176 -9.25 3.55 -9.90
C SER A 176 -9.56 5.00 -10.31
N ALA A 177 -9.83 5.88 -9.34
CA ALA A 177 -10.04 7.31 -9.54
C ALA A 177 -8.77 8.14 -9.23
N LEU A 178 -7.62 7.48 -9.10
CA LEU A 178 -6.32 8.08 -8.78
C LEU A 178 -6.30 8.82 -7.44
N ASN A 179 -7.08 8.35 -6.46
CA ASN A 179 -6.93 8.78 -5.09
C ASN A 179 -5.93 7.86 -4.37
N PRO A 180 -4.90 8.42 -3.72
CA PRO A 180 -3.99 7.65 -2.87
C PRO A 180 -4.57 7.46 -1.47
N TRP A 181 -4.33 6.29 -0.90
CA TRP A 181 -4.78 5.85 0.42
C TRP A 181 -3.56 5.39 1.22
N LEU A 182 -3.35 5.97 2.40
CA LEU A 182 -2.32 5.50 3.33
C LEU A 182 -2.74 4.16 3.94
N LEU A 183 -1.92 3.12 3.78
CA LEU A 183 -2.16 1.81 4.36
C LEU A 183 -1.46 1.63 5.71
N GLU A 184 -0.18 2.00 5.77
CA GLU A 184 0.68 1.91 6.94
C GLU A 184 1.96 2.75 6.72
N VAL A 185 2.64 3.10 7.82
CA VAL A 185 3.98 3.67 7.86
C VAL A 185 4.84 2.75 8.73
N ARG A 186 6.07 2.48 8.30
CA ARG A 186 7.04 1.67 9.05
C ARG A 186 8.36 2.38 9.16
#